data_AF-A0A9D9G2J3-F1
#
_entry.id   AF-A0A9D9G2J3-F1
#
_cell.length_a   1.000
_cell.length_b   1.000
_cell.length_c   1.000
_cell.angle_alpha   90.00
_cell.angle_beta   90.00
_cell.angle_gamma   90.00
#
_symmetry.space_group_name_H-M   'P 1'
#
loop_
_entity.id
_entity.type
_entity.pdbx_description
1 polymer ?
#
loop_
_entity_poly.entity_id
_entity_poly.type
_entity_poly.pdbx_seq_one_letter_code
_entity_poly.pdbx_strand_id
1 'polypeptide(L)'
;MNLNKKIILGIVCLSSLGLKDASAGVMQIHFTEDKPMIETDLSAIDKITFTDTSFSILSTDNATTDYSYGEVEKITFSDFNSIHKIGNEDNIRLLISPNPVDDIIRIVGYNNSEPAQLSIYSLDGEEMMRIDNWQGEPIDASQLSAGIYILRINTHTIKFIKS
;
A
#
# COMPACT_ATOMS: atom_id res chain seq x y z
N MET A 1 -54.23 17.38 -38.75
CA MET A 1 -53.59 16.07 -38.93
C MET A 1 -52.35 16.04 -38.04
N ASN A 2 -52.50 15.46 -36.84
CA ASN A 2 -51.45 15.37 -35.82
C ASN A 2 -50.45 14.28 -36.22
N LEU A 3 -49.16 14.61 -36.31
CA LEU A 3 -48.11 13.61 -36.46
C LEU A 3 -47.20 13.63 -35.24
N ASN A 4 -47.47 12.70 -34.33
CA ASN A 4 -46.69 12.40 -33.15
C ASN A 4 -45.48 11.55 -33.58
N LYS A 5 -44.27 12.11 -33.58
CA LYS A 5 -43.03 11.36 -33.78
C LYS A 5 -42.19 11.44 -32.51
N LYS A 6 -42.17 10.33 -31.77
CA LYS A 6 -41.29 10.09 -30.62
C LYS A 6 -39.85 10.27 -31.08
N ILE A 7 -39.15 11.27 -30.54
CA ILE A 7 -37.72 11.45 -30.76
C ILE A 7 -36.99 10.53 -29.77
N ILE A 8 -36.40 9.46 -30.29
CA ILE A 8 -35.42 8.64 -29.60
C ILE A 8 -34.10 9.40 -29.68
N LEU A 9 -33.67 10.06 -28.60
CA LEU A 9 -32.28 10.51 -28.47
C LEU A 9 -31.45 9.32 -27.98
N GLY A 10 -30.82 8.62 -28.92
CA GLY A 10 -29.73 7.71 -28.61
C GLY A 10 -28.48 8.53 -28.32
N ILE A 11 -28.05 8.57 -27.05
CA ILE A 11 -26.72 9.06 -26.69
C ILE A 11 -25.74 7.94 -27.04
N VAL A 12 -25.00 8.16 -28.13
CA VAL A 12 -23.84 7.36 -28.49
C VAL A 12 -22.70 7.76 -27.54
N CYS A 13 -22.48 6.98 -26.48
CA CYS A 13 -21.24 7.06 -25.72
C CYS A 13 -20.11 6.48 -26.59
N LEU A 14 -19.44 7.34 -27.37
CA LEU A 14 -18.09 7.07 -27.85
C LEU A 14 -17.18 7.03 -26.61
N SER A 15 -17.04 5.85 -26.02
CA SER A 15 -15.97 5.60 -25.05
C SER A 15 -14.65 5.64 -25.83
N SER A 16 -13.92 6.74 -25.71
CA SER A 16 -12.50 6.77 -26.04
C SER A 16 -11.82 5.66 -25.25
N LEU A 17 -11.34 4.64 -25.96
CA LEU A 17 -10.35 3.71 -25.44
C LEU A 17 -9.06 4.50 -25.21
N GLY A 18 -8.98 5.17 -24.08
CA GLY A 18 -7.69 5.56 -23.51
C GLY A 18 -7.06 4.29 -22.96
N LEU A 19 -5.92 3.88 -23.53
CA LEU A 19 -5.02 2.98 -22.80
C LEU A 19 -4.61 3.72 -21.53
N LYS A 20 -5.12 3.29 -20.36
CA LYS A 20 -4.60 3.72 -19.07
C LYS A 20 -3.26 3.00 -18.87
N ASP A 21 -2.17 3.65 -19.23
CA ASP A 21 -0.84 3.22 -18.82
C ASP A 21 -0.62 3.50 -17.33
N ALA A 22 -0.06 2.49 -16.65
CA ALA A 22 0.49 2.46 -15.29
C ALA A 22 -0.47 2.80 -14.12
N SER A 23 -0.60 1.85 -13.19
CA SER A 23 -1.23 2.01 -11.87
C SER A 23 -0.61 3.19 -11.11
N ALA A 24 -1.23 4.37 -11.24
CA ALA A 24 -1.01 5.50 -10.37
C ALA A 24 -1.97 5.36 -9.19
N GLY A 25 -1.46 5.49 -7.96
CA GLY A 25 -2.31 5.44 -6.78
C GLY A 25 -3.41 6.50 -6.86
N VAL A 26 -4.54 6.25 -6.20
CA VAL A 26 -5.68 7.19 -6.18
C VAL A 26 -5.92 7.67 -4.76
N MET A 27 -6.26 8.95 -4.64
CA MET A 27 -6.79 9.52 -3.41
C MET A 27 -8.31 9.50 -3.45
N GLN A 28 -8.91 9.14 -2.34
CA GLN A 28 -10.35 9.03 -2.15
C GLN A 28 -10.79 9.93 -0.99
N ILE A 29 -11.80 10.76 -1.22
CA ILE A 29 -12.41 11.62 -0.19
C ILE A 29 -13.80 11.07 0.12
N HIS A 30 -13.99 10.63 1.36
CA HIS A 30 -15.27 10.13 1.88
C HIS A 30 -15.95 11.23 2.68
N PHE A 31 -17.24 11.44 2.46
CA PHE A 31 -18.01 12.49 3.12
C PHE A 31 -18.84 11.93 4.28
N THR A 32 -19.21 12.79 5.24
CA THR A 32 -19.98 12.44 6.45
C THR A 32 -21.45 12.09 6.16
N GLU A 33 -21.97 12.53 5.01
CA GLU A 33 -23.31 12.21 4.51
C GLU A 33 -23.22 11.19 3.36
N ASP A 34 -24.35 10.64 2.90
CA ASP A 34 -24.46 9.75 1.72
C ASP A 34 -24.12 10.45 0.38
N LYS A 35 -23.18 11.39 0.39
CA LYS A 35 -22.56 11.99 -0.80
C LYS A 35 -21.63 10.95 -1.43
N PRO A 36 -21.59 10.85 -2.77
CA PRO A 36 -20.67 9.95 -3.44
C PRO A 36 -19.22 10.33 -3.10
N MET A 37 -18.40 9.30 -2.88
CA MET A 37 -16.95 9.44 -2.74
C MET A 37 -16.37 10.10 -4.00
N ILE A 38 -15.39 10.98 -3.80
CA ILE A 38 -14.59 11.54 -4.89
C ILE A 38 -13.28 10.78 -5.00
N GLU A 39 -12.93 10.38 -6.21
CA GLU A 39 -11.63 9.79 -6.54
C GLU A 39 -10.80 10.79 -7.35
N THR A 40 -9.50 10.86 -7.06
CA THR A 40 -8.54 11.69 -7.80
C THR A 40 -7.25 10.92 -7.96
N ASP A 41 -6.75 10.83 -9.19
CA ASP A 41 -5.45 10.23 -9.47
C ASP A 41 -4.35 11.02 -8.73
N LEU A 42 -3.47 10.33 -8.00
CA LEU A 42 -2.37 11.00 -7.28
C LEU A 42 -1.43 11.76 -8.23
N SER A 43 -1.28 11.29 -9.47
CA SER A 43 -0.49 11.96 -10.50
C SER A 43 -1.05 13.33 -10.91
N ALA A 44 -2.32 13.60 -10.59
CA ALA A 44 -2.96 14.87 -10.84
C ALA A 44 -2.83 15.85 -9.65
N ILE A 45 -2.28 15.43 -8.51
CA ILE A 45 -2.18 16.25 -7.29
C ILE A 45 -0.75 16.78 -7.15
N ASP A 46 -0.60 18.10 -7.02
CA ASP A 46 0.67 18.77 -6.73
C ASP A 46 0.86 18.96 -5.22
N LYS A 47 -0.16 19.46 -4.52
CA LYS A 47 -0.06 19.79 -3.09
C LYS A 47 -1.39 19.69 -2.36
N ILE A 48 -1.34 19.18 -1.13
CA ILE A 48 -2.45 19.26 -0.18
C ILE A 48 -2.07 20.25 0.94
N THR A 49 -2.93 21.24 1.19
CA THR A 49 -2.73 22.26 2.23
C THR A 49 -3.83 22.14 3.26
N PHE A 50 -3.48 22.06 4.55
CA PHE A 50 -4.43 22.01 5.66
C PHE A 50 -4.50 23.38 6.35
N THR A 51 -5.70 23.81 6.68
CA THR A 51 -5.98 25.09 7.36
C THR A 51 -6.82 24.84 8.60
N ASP A 52 -7.29 25.89 9.26
CA ASP A 52 -8.10 25.73 10.48
C ASP A 52 -9.48 25.11 10.23
N THR A 53 -10.03 25.24 9.01
CA THR A 53 -11.43 24.87 8.72
C THR A 53 -11.61 23.94 7.52
N SER A 54 -10.60 23.82 6.67
CA SER A 54 -10.65 23.04 5.44
C SER A 54 -9.27 22.53 5.03
N PHE A 55 -9.25 21.61 4.08
CA PHE A 55 -8.06 21.31 3.30
C PHE A 55 -8.28 21.67 1.82
N SER A 56 -7.20 22.05 1.15
CA SER A 56 -7.17 22.42 -0.25
C SER A 56 -6.27 21.47 -1.03
N ILE A 57 -6.72 21.04 -2.20
CA ILE A 57 -5.93 20.26 -3.16
C ILE A 57 -5.59 21.17 -4.33
N LEU A 58 -4.30 21.40 -4.53
CA LEU A 58 -3.74 22.00 -5.72
C LEU A 58 -3.41 20.87 -6.70
N SER A 59 -4.07 20.89 -7.86
CA SER A 59 -3.82 19.98 -8.96
C SER A 59 -2.61 20.43 -9.80
N THR A 60 -2.03 19.52 -10.58
CA THR A 60 -0.87 19.79 -11.45
C THR A 60 -1.19 20.77 -12.60
N ASP A 61 -2.47 21.01 -12.89
CA ASP A 61 -2.96 22.05 -13.80
C ASP A 61 -3.17 23.41 -13.11
N ASN A 62 -2.71 23.56 -11.86
CA ASN A 62 -2.92 24.70 -10.96
C ASN A 62 -4.36 24.96 -10.54
N ALA A 63 -5.32 24.06 -10.81
CA ALA A 63 -6.65 24.17 -10.21
C ALA A 63 -6.59 23.92 -8.70
N THR A 64 -7.35 24.68 -7.91
CA THR A 64 -7.45 24.48 -6.45
C THR A 64 -8.88 24.12 -6.08
N THR A 65 -9.05 23.04 -5.32
CA THR A 65 -10.35 22.59 -4.79
C THR A 65 -10.30 22.51 -3.27
N ASP A 66 -11.30 23.09 -2.60
CA ASP A 66 -11.40 23.14 -1.15
C ASP A 66 -12.45 22.17 -0.60
N TYR A 67 -12.12 21.56 0.53
CA TYR A 67 -12.98 20.61 1.25
C TYR A 67 -13.09 20.99 2.72
N SER A 68 -14.30 21.27 3.19
CA SER A 68 -14.58 21.58 4.59
C SER A 68 -14.46 20.34 5.48
N TYR A 69 -13.83 20.45 6.64
CA TYR A 69 -13.73 19.32 7.58
C TYR A 69 -15.09 18.83 8.08
N GLY A 70 -16.09 19.72 8.16
CA GLY A 70 -17.44 19.34 8.59
C GLY A 70 -18.18 18.44 7.60
N GLU A 71 -17.72 18.35 6.36
CA GLU A 71 -18.34 17.53 5.31
C GLU A 71 -17.54 16.26 5.01
N VAL A 72 -16.27 16.19 5.39
CA VAL A 72 -15.35 15.08 5.07
C VAL A 72 -15.20 14.17 6.27
N GLU A 73 -15.52 12.89 6.09
CA GLU A 73 -15.34 11.84 7.09
C GLU A 73 -13.87 11.39 7.14
N LYS A 74 -13.28 11.09 5.97
CA LYS A 74 -11.91 10.59 5.86
C LYS A 74 -11.33 10.79 4.46
N ILE A 75 -10.00 10.88 4.40
CA ILE A 75 -9.22 10.78 3.17
C ILE A 75 -8.50 9.42 3.19
N THR A 76 -8.68 8.62 2.15
CA THR A 76 -7.95 7.36 1.96
C THR A 76 -7.12 7.41 0.69
N PHE A 77 -6.07 6.62 0.64
CA PHE A 77 -5.22 6.47 -0.52
C PHE A 77 -5.18 4.98 -0.87
N SER A 78 -5.54 4.64 -2.09
CA SER A 78 -5.49 3.27 -2.63
C SER A 78 -4.37 3.13 -3.64
N ASP A 79 -3.91 1.89 -3.80
CA ASP A 79 -2.81 1.49 -4.69
C ASP A 79 -1.47 2.15 -4.35
N PHE A 80 -1.01 1.93 -3.12
CA PHE A 80 0.41 2.02 -2.81
C PHE A 80 1.12 0.78 -3.38
N ASN A 81 1.81 0.95 -4.51
CA ASN A 81 2.84 -0.01 -4.94
C ASN A 81 4.14 0.13 -4.10
N SER A 82 4.17 1.01 -3.09
CA SER A 82 5.30 1.13 -2.17
C SER A 82 5.18 0.11 -1.05
N ILE A 83 5.91 -1.00 -1.27
CA ILE A 83 5.98 -2.22 -0.47
C ILE A 83 4.66 -3.01 -0.49
N HIS A 84 4.51 -3.86 -1.51
CA HIS A 84 3.55 -4.96 -1.45
C HIS A 84 3.64 -5.63 -0.08
N LYS A 85 2.48 -5.89 0.52
CA LYS A 85 2.34 -7.04 1.42
C LYS A 85 2.80 -8.24 0.60
N ILE A 86 3.97 -8.81 0.90
CA ILE A 86 4.47 -9.92 0.09
C ILE A 86 3.43 -11.04 0.14
N GLY A 87 3.01 -11.46 -1.05
CA GLY A 87 1.96 -12.43 -1.22
C GLY A 87 1.11 -12.08 -2.42
N ASN A 88 1.62 -12.39 -3.61
CA ASN A 88 0.92 -12.96 -4.74
C ASN A 88 2.08 -13.59 -5.55
N GLU A 89 2.28 -14.90 -5.57
CA GLU A 89 1.33 -15.97 -5.89
C GLU A 89 1.59 -17.15 -4.90
N ASP A 90 0.54 -17.86 -4.48
CA ASP A 90 0.55 -18.91 -3.45
C ASP A 90 0.77 -18.47 -1.99
N ASN A 91 -0.19 -17.72 -1.42
CA ASN A 91 -0.68 -17.74 -0.02
C ASN A 91 0.24 -18.14 1.18
N ILE A 92 1.56 -18.01 1.10
CA ILE A 92 2.45 -18.27 2.23
C ILE A 92 2.67 -16.95 2.97
N ARG A 93 1.83 -16.72 3.97
CA ARG A 93 2.03 -15.64 4.94
C ARG A 93 3.15 -16.05 5.90
N LEU A 94 4.38 -15.65 5.60
CA LEU A 94 5.49 -15.77 6.54
C LEU A 94 5.28 -14.79 7.70
N LEU A 95 5.36 -15.29 8.94
CA LEU A 95 5.25 -14.48 10.16
C LEU A 95 6.45 -14.75 11.06
N ILE A 96 6.89 -13.73 11.81
CA ILE A 96 7.90 -13.87 12.86
C ILE A 96 7.20 -14.07 14.21
N SER A 97 7.66 -15.06 14.99
CA SER A 97 7.21 -15.30 16.36
C SER A 97 8.38 -15.63 17.29
N PRO A 98 8.46 -15.02 18.49
CA PRO A 98 7.63 -13.91 18.97
C PRO A 98 7.99 -12.59 18.26
N ASN A 99 7.15 -11.56 18.41
CA ASN A 99 7.49 -10.19 18.06
C ASN A 99 6.86 -9.23 19.09
N PRO A 100 7.63 -8.51 19.92
CA PRO A 100 9.11 -8.40 19.91
C PRO A 100 9.87 -9.72 20.13
N VAL A 101 11.06 -9.82 19.55
CA VAL A 101 12.00 -10.94 19.64
C VAL A 101 12.98 -10.67 20.77
N ASP A 102 13.16 -11.65 21.67
CA ASP A 102 14.28 -11.64 22.60
C ASP A 102 15.51 -12.21 21.87
N ASP A 103 15.76 -13.51 21.95
CA ASP A 103 16.98 -14.09 21.34
C ASP A 103 16.69 -15.00 20.15
N ILE A 104 15.49 -15.55 20.02
CA ILE A 104 15.21 -16.58 19.02
C ILE A 104 14.04 -16.17 18.12
N ILE A 105 14.32 -16.04 16.83
CA ILE A 105 13.33 -15.81 15.78
C ILE A 105 12.83 -17.16 15.26
N ARG A 106 11.52 -17.34 15.18
CA ARG A 106 10.90 -18.45 14.45
C ARG A 106 10.05 -17.91 13.31
N ILE A 107 10.13 -18.57 12.17
CA ILE A 107 9.32 -18.24 11.00
C ILE A 107 8.15 -19.21 10.92
N VAL A 108 6.95 -18.68 11.03
CA VAL A 108 5.70 -19.43 10.84
C VAL A 108 5.31 -19.33 9.37
N GLY A 109 4.92 -20.46 8.78
CA GLY A 109 4.45 -20.53 7.39
C GLY A 109 5.55 -20.87 6.37
N TYR A 110 6.81 -20.97 6.76
CA TYR A 110 7.87 -21.38 5.84
C TYR A 110 7.72 -22.85 5.43
N ASN A 111 7.69 -23.12 4.13
CA ASN A 111 7.76 -24.48 3.61
C ASN A 111 9.22 -24.84 3.38
N ASN A 112 9.70 -25.86 4.10
CA ASN A 112 11.08 -26.34 4.07
C ASN A 112 11.41 -27.26 2.87
N SER A 113 10.58 -27.24 1.82
CA SER A 113 10.81 -28.06 0.62
C SER A 113 12.07 -27.65 -0.15
N GLU A 114 12.48 -26.37 -0.05
CA GLU A 114 13.71 -25.86 -0.65
C GLU A 114 14.48 -25.00 0.37
N PRO A 115 15.82 -25.03 0.37
CA PRO A 115 16.62 -24.10 1.16
C PRO A 115 16.43 -22.66 0.67
N ALA A 116 16.41 -21.70 1.60
CA ALA A 116 16.33 -20.28 1.29
C ALA A 116 17.60 -19.53 1.69
N GLN A 117 17.82 -18.39 1.04
CA GLN A 117 18.74 -17.38 1.55
C GLN A 117 18.01 -16.52 2.57
N LEU A 118 18.54 -16.48 3.80
CA LEU A 118 18.06 -15.61 4.86
C LEU A 118 19.08 -14.50 5.12
N SER A 119 18.60 -13.26 5.20
CA SER A 119 19.40 -12.11 5.64
C SER A 119 18.63 -11.27 6.65
N ILE A 120 19.31 -10.64 7.61
CA ILE A 120 18.73 -9.64 8.51
C ILE A 120 19.45 -8.32 8.27
N TYR A 121 18.68 -7.26 8.09
CA TYR A 121 19.17 -5.91 7.86
C TYR A 121 18.75 -4.97 8.99
N SER A 122 19.62 -4.03 9.37
CA SER A 122 19.25 -2.87 10.19
C SER A 122 18.34 -1.91 9.40
N LEU A 123 17.73 -0.94 10.08
CA LEU A 123 16.94 0.11 9.40
C LEU A 123 17.79 1.00 8.47
N ASP A 124 19.09 1.11 8.73
CA ASP A 124 20.02 1.87 7.88
C ASP A 124 20.48 1.06 6.65
N GLY A 125 20.01 -0.19 6.52
CA GLY A 125 20.29 -1.07 5.38
C GLY A 125 21.56 -1.91 5.51
N GLU A 126 22.21 -1.92 6.67
CA GLU A 126 23.39 -2.77 6.93
C GLU A 126 22.96 -4.24 7.09
N GLU A 127 23.65 -5.18 6.43
CA GLU A 127 23.42 -6.62 6.58
C GLU A 127 24.07 -7.12 7.88
N MET A 128 23.25 -7.39 8.89
CA MET A 128 23.67 -7.80 10.22
C MET A 128 23.91 -9.30 10.33
N MET A 129 23.21 -10.09 9.51
CA MET A 129 23.30 -11.54 9.50
C MET A 129 22.93 -12.09 8.13
N ARG A 130 23.61 -13.17 7.72
CA ARG A 130 23.26 -13.95 6.54
C ARG A 130 23.42 -15.44 6.82
N ILE A 131 22.42 -16.21 6.39
CA ILE A 131 22.42 -17.67 6.42
C ILE A 131 22.07 -18.16 5.01
N ASP A 132 23.05 -18.75 4.34
CA ASP A 132 22.82 -19.42 3.06
C ASP A 132 22.26 -20.83 3.32
N ASN A 133 21.31 -21.28 2.50
CA ASN A 133 20.66 -22.60 2.60
C ASN A 133 19.91 -22.86 3.93
N TRP A 134 19.25 -21.84 4.47
CA TRP A 134 18.39 -21.96 5.65
C TRP A 134 17.15 -22.81 5.33
N GLN A 135 16.78 -23.75 6.21
CA GLN A 135 15.72 -24.75 5.96
C GLN A 135 14.54 -24.66 6.95
N GLY A 136 14.42 -23.55 7.69
CA GLY A 136 13.34 -23.36 8.67
C GLY A 136 13.79 -23.46 10.12
N GLU A 137 15.09 -23.61 10.39
CA GLU A 137 15.63 -23.68 11.74
C GLU A 137 15.41 -22.36 12.51
N PRO A 138 15.26 -22.39 13.84
CA PRO A 138 15.25 -21.17 14.64
C PRO A 138 16.53 -20.34 14.43
N ILE A 139 16.37 -19.02 14.32
CA ILE A 139 17.50 -18.11 14.10
C ILE A 139 17.87 -17.44 15.43
N ASP A 140 19.15 -17.50 15.78
CA ASP A 140 19.72 -16.82 16.96
C ASP A 140 19.97 -15.34 16.65
N ALA A 141 19.23 -14.47 17.33
CA ALA A 141 19.29 -13.02 17.26
C ALA A 141 19.89 -12.40 18.53
N SER A 142 20.50 -13.18 19.43
CA SER A 142 21.08 -12.71 20.69
C SER A 142 22.17 -11.65 20.51
N GLN A 143 22.85 -11.65 19.36
CA GLN A 143 23.90 -10.68 19.02
C GLN A 143 23.35 -9.37 18.45
N LEU A 144 22.05 -9.29 18.14
CA LEU A 144 21.41 -8.06 17.67
C LEU A 144 21.12 -7.15 18.86
N SER A 145 21.40 -5.87 18.72
CA SER A 145 21.00 -4.86 19.70
C SER A 145 19.49 -4.61 19.65
N ALA A 146 18.91 -4.08 20.72
CA ALA A 146 17.50 -3.69 20.72
C ALA A 146 17.22 -2.67 19.60
N GLY A 147 16.16 -2.89 18.81
CA GLY A 147 15.90 -2.08 17.62
C GLY A 147 14.93 -2.71 16.63
N ILE A 148 14.73 -2.03 15.50
CA ILE A 148 13.89 -2.51 14.39
C ILE A 148 14.78 -3.10 13.31
N TYR A 149 14.37 -4.24 12.77
CA TYR A 149 15.11 -4.97 11.75
C TYR A 149 14.19 -5.44 10.63
N ILE A 150 14.78 -5.67 9.46
CA ILE A 150 14.14 -6.31 8.30
C ILE A 150 14.77 -7.67 8.08
N LEU A 151 13.99 -8.73 8.24
CA LEU A 151 14.38 -10.09 7.89
C LEU A 151 13.93 -10.37 6.46
N ARG A 152 14.85 -10.83 5.60
CA ARG A 152 14.58 -11.24 4.22
C ARG A 152 14.77 -12.75 4.08
N ILE A 153 13.80 -13.44 3.52
CA ILE A 153 13.86 -14.84 3.09
C ILE A 153 13.58 -14.85 1.59
N ASN A 154 14.58 -15.12 0.77
CA ASN A 154 14.51 -14.98 -0.69
C ASN A 154 14.01 -13.57 -1.10
N THR A 155 12.82 -13.47 -1.69
CA THR A 155 12.16 -12.22 -2.09
C THR A 155 11.19 -11.66 -1.03
N HIS A 156 10.99 -12.36 0.07
CA HIS A 156 10.04 -11.99 1.13
C HIS A 156 10.77 -11.23 2.25
N THR A 157 10.29 -10.04 2.62
CA THR A 157 10.77 -9.25 3.76
C THR A 157 9.72 -9.17 4.88
N ILE A 158 10.17 -9.22 6.14
CA ILE A 158 9.35 -9.14 7.33
C ILE A 158 10.03 -8.19 8.32
N LYS A 159 9.29 -7.20 8.82
CA LYS A 159 9.76 -6.32 9.90
C LYS A 159 9.56 -6.98 11.26
N PHE A 160 10.57 -6.91 12.13
CA PHE A 160 10.44 -7.29 13.54
C PHE A 160 11.15 -6.30 14.47
N ILE A 161 10.85 -6.41 15.76
CA ILE A 161 11.45 -5.61 16.82
C ILE A 161 12.29 -6.53 17.70
N LYS A 162 13.55 -6.20 17.96
CA LYS A 162 14.41 -6.84 18.97
C LYS A 162 14.26 -6.07 20.29
N SER A 163 13.92 -6.79 21.36
CA SER A 163 13.87 -6.26 22.74
C SER A 163 15.26 -6.10 23.34
#